data_AF-A0A135VAU8-F1
#
_entry.id   AF-A0A135VAU8-F1
#
_cell.length_a   1.000
_cell.length_b   1.000
_cell.length_c   1.000
_cell.angle_alpha   90.00
_cell.angle_beta   90.00
_cell.angle_gamma   90.00
#
_symmetry.space_group_name_H-M   'P 1'
#
loop_
_entity.id
_entity.type
_entity.pdbx_description
1 polymer ?
#
loop_
_entity_poly.entity_id
_entity_poly.type
_entity_poly.pdbx_seq_one_letter_code
_entity_poly.pdbx_strand_id
1 'polypeptide(L)'
;MLKEVEGMEIKLNIPGLDDFTVILKKGMYPEQRLALRLIDKEDFAPFATITVNVPHKSHQLQPGEFFIKTWGENEQVINALREKTEIFVDTGRRVDVSDLATAEIWRFADGVNVDDIQAL
;
A
#
# COMPACT_ATOMS: atom_id res chain seq x y z
N MET A 1 11.11 15.82 -22.11
CA MET A 1 10.18 14.71 -22.43
C MET A 1 9.95 13.97 -21.13
N LEU A 2 8.88 14.29 -20.41
CA LEU A 2 8.50 13.58 -19.19
C LEU A 2 8.08 12.18 -19.63
N LYS A 3 8.78 11.14 -19.15
CA LYS A 3 8.35 9.75 -19.37
C LYS A 3 7.01 9.60 -18.65
N GLU A 4 5.98 9.13 -19.35
CA GLU A 4 4.79 8.61 -18.70
C GLU A 4 5.24 7.55 -17.70
N VAL A 5 5.05 7.80 -16.40
CA VAL A 5 5.27 6.76 -15.40
C VAL A 5 4.07 5.86 -15.46
N GLU A 6 4.20 4.77 -16.21
CA GLU A 6 3.17 3.72 -16.30
C GLU A 6 2.91 3.12 -14.89
N GLY A 7 1.67 2.79 -14.58
CA GLY A 7 1.30 2.18 -13.30
C GLY A 7 -0.17 2.40 -12.95
N MET A 8 -0.66 1.73 -11.90
CA MET A 8 -2.04 1.87 -11.47
C MET A 8 -2.23 3.21 -10.74
N GLU A 9 -3.04 4.09 -11.32
CA GLU A 9 -3.38 5.38 -10.72
C GLU A 9 -4.51 5.25 -9.69
N ILE A 10 -4.35 5.94 -8.57
CA ILE A 10 -5.32 5.99 -7.48
C ILE A 10 -5.55 7.44 -7.11
N LYS A 11 -6.81 7.87 -7.10
CA LYS A 11 -7.20 9.19 -6.58
C LYS A 11 -7.46 9.09 -5.08
N LEU A 12 -6.71 9.80 -4.27
CA LEU A 12 -6.86 9.84 -2.82
C LEU A 12 -7.49 11.16 -2.40
N ASN A 13 -8.62 11.08 -1.70
CA ASN A 13 -9.16 12.20 -0.95
C ASN A 13 -8.69 12.04 0.50
N ILE A 14 -7.83 12.95 0.96
CA ILE A 14 -7.32 12.91 2.33
C ILE A 14 -7.92 14.08 3.10
N PRO A 15 -8.80 13.84 4.10
CA PRO A 15 -9.48 14.92 4.82
C PRO A 15 -8.51 15.92 5.44
N GLY A 16 -8.68 17.20 5.10
CA GLY A 16 -7.82 18.29 5.59
C GLY A 16 -6.56 18.52 4.78
N LEU A 17 -6.35 17.76 3.70
CA LEU A 17 -5.33 17.97 2.67
C LEU A 17 -6.00 18.11 1.30
N ASP A 18 -5.19 18.40 0.28
CA ASP A 18 -5.64 18.41 -1.11
C ASP A 18 -5.94 16.98 -1.63
N ASP A 19 -6.64 16.90 -2.76
CA ASP A 19 -6.82 15.64 -3.47
C ASP A 19 -5.51 15.26 -4.19
N PHE A 20 -5.05 14.03 -4.01
CA PHE A 20 -3.84 13.54 -4.67
C PHE A 20 -4.18 12.51 -5.73
N THR A 21 -3.47 12.53 -6.85
CA THR A 21 -3.39 11.37 -7.74
C THR A 21 -2.04 10.71 -7.54
N VAL A 22 -2.04 9.46 -7.12
CA VAL A 22 -0.82 8.69 -6.88
C VAL A 22 -0.73 7.50 -7.82
N ILE A 23 0.49 7.06 -8.09
CA ILE A 23 0.79 5.85 -8.85
C ILE A 23 1.18 4.77 -7.84
N LEU A 24 0.43 3.67 -7.81
CA LEU A 24 0.77 2.49 -7.04
C LEU A 24 1.88 1.71 -7.76
N LYS A 25 2.99 1.49 -7.06
CA LYS A 25 4.14 0.72 -7.50
C LYS A 25 4.42 -0.43 -6.55
N LYS A 26 4.89 -1.55 -7.10
CA LYS A 26 5.36 -2.71 -6.32
C LYS A 26 6.87 -2.73 -6.23
N GLY A 27 7.36 -3.29 -5.15
CA GLY A 27 8.75 -3.65 -4.94
C GLY A 27 8.82 -4.89 -4.07
N MET A 28 10.03 -5.26 -3.68
CA MET A 28 10.25 -6.39 -2.78
C MET A 28 11.14 -5.95 -1.62
N TYR A 29 10.74 -6.29 -0.41
CA TYR A 29 11.65 -6.33 0.73
C TYR A 29 12.71 -7.44 0.53
N PRO A 30 13.88 -7.37 1.20
CA PRO A 30 14.95 -8.37 1.05
C PRO A 30 14.48 -9.83 1.23
N GLU A 31 13.49 -10.07 2.07
CA GLU A 31 12.88 -11.37 2.36
C GLU A 31 11.81 -11.79 1.34
N GLN A 32 11.83 -11.20 0.14
CA GLN A 32 10.88 -11.45 -0.95
C GLN A 32 9.42 -11.18 -0.56
N ARG A 33 9.18 -10.19 0.30
CA ARG A 33 7.83 -9.74 0.65
C ARG A 33 7.46 -8.52 -0.17
N LEU A 34 6.20 -8.46 -0.59
CA LEU A 34 5.67 -7.36 -1.39
C LEU A 34 5.81 -6.05 -0.62
N ALA A 35 6.46 -5.07 -1.25
CA ALA A 35 6.45 -3.69 -0.83
C ALA A 35 5.51 -2.91 -1.75
N LEU A 36 4.56 -2.17 -1.21
CA LEU A 36 3.73 -1.26 -1.99
C LEU A 36 4.06 0.19 -1.66
N ARG A 37 4.31 0.97 -2.71
CA ARG A 37 4.63 2.39 -2.59
C ARG A 37 3.68 3.21 -3.45
N LEU A 38 3.36 4.39 -2.96
CA LEU A 38 2.65 5.43 -3.66
C LEU A 38 3.67 6.47 -4.11
N ILE A 39 3.59 6.87 -5.37
CA ILE A 39 4.37 7.94 -5.97
C ILE A 39 3.40 9.05 -6.36
N ASP A 40 3.70 10.30 -6.02
CA ASP A 40 2.87 11.42 -6.46
C ASP A 40 2.93 11.54 -7.99
N LYS A 41 1.78 11.67 -8.67
CA LYS A 41 1.74 11.77 -10.13
C LYS A 41 2.21 13.14 -10.65
N GLU A 42 2.13 14.20 -9.84
CA GLU A 42 2.45 15.55 -10.28
C GLU A 42 3.96 15.78 -10.39
N ASP A 43 4.72 15.36 -9.37
CA ASP A 43 6.16 15.60 -9.29
C ASP A 43 7.01 14.32 -9.26
N PHE A 44 6.37 13.14 -9.26
CA PHE A 44 7.01 11.83 -9.16
C PHE A 44 7.83 11.60 -7.88
N ALA A 45 7.58 12.41 -6.84
CA ALA A 45 8.21 12.21 -5.55
C ALA A 45 7.61 11.00 -4.82
N PRO A 46 8.39 10.33 -3.95
CA PRO A 46 7.85 9.30 -3.06
C PRO A 46 6.76 9.89 -2.16
N PHE A 47 5.55 9.34 -2.25
CA PHE A 47 4.41 9.79 -1.47
C PHE A 47 4.28 9.00 -0.16
N ALA A 48 4.22 7.67 -0.24
CA ALA A 48 4.15 6.79 0.93
C ALA A 48 4.65 5.38 0.64
N THR A 49 5.14 4.65 1.66
CA THR A 49 5.26 3.18 1.61
C THR A 49 4.19 2.60 2.53
N ILE A 50 3.16 1.98 1.95
CA ILE A 50 1.94 1.60 2.68
C ILE A 50 2.04 0.24 3.36
N THR A 51 2.96 -0.61 2.90
CA THR A 51 3.24 -1.90 3.54
C THR A 51 4.32 -1.76 4.61
N VAL A 52 4.36 -2.74 5.51
CA VAL A 52 5.46 -2.93 6.47
C VAL A 52 5.95 -4.37 6.39
N ASN A 53 7.26 -4.57 6.49
CA ASN A 53 7.83 -5.90 6.56
C ASN A 53 7.87 -6.38 8.02
N VAL A 54 7.27 -7.54 8.30
CA VAL A 54 7.25 -8.14 9.64
C VAL A 54 7.67 -9.61 9.53
N PRO A 55 8.96 -9.91 9.27
CA PRO A 55 9.40 -11.26 8.90
C PRO A 55 9.01 -12.33 9.93
N HIS A 56 9.17 -12.00 11.22
CA HIS A 56 8.87 -12.90 12.34
C HIS A 56 7.36 -13.20 12.50
N LYS A 57 6.48 -12.42 11.88
CA LYS A 57 5.02 -12.64 11.86
C LYS A 57 4.50 -13.14 10.51
N SER A 58 5.37 -13.33 9.52
CA SER A 58 4.98 -13.61 8.14
C SER A 58 4.23 -14.94 7.95
N HIS A 59 4.32 -15.86 8.91
CA HIS A 59 3.52 -17.09 8.98
C HIS A 59 2.01 -16.84 9.15
N GLN A 60 1.58 -15.62 9.49
CA GLN A 60 0.18 -15.24 9.63
C GLN A 60 -0.48 -14.80 8.31
N LEU A 61 0.32 -14.56 7.26
CA LEU A 61 -0.16 -14.20 5.93
C LEU A 61 -0.52 -15.45 5.12
N GLN A 62 -1.65 -15.39 4.43
CA GLN A 62 -2.05 -16.29 3.36
C GLN A 62 -1.44 -15.83 2.03
N PRO A 63 -1.46 -16.67 0.98
CA PRO A 63 -1.05 -16.26 -0.36
C PRO A 63 -1.79 -15.00 -0.84
N GLY A 64 -1.04 -14.02 -1.34
CA GLY A 64 -1.58 -12.76 -1.85
C GLY A 64 -1.83 -11.67 -0.79
N GLU A 65 -1.56 -11.95 0.48
CA GLU A 65 -1.73 -10.99 1.57
C GLU A 65 -0.43 -10.27 1.95
N PHE A 66 -0.59 -9.09 2.53
CA PHE A 66 0.49 -8.23 2.98
C PHE A 66 0.09 -7.45 4.23
N PHE A 67 1.11 -7.06 5.00
CA PHE A 67 0.91 -6.19 6.17
C PHE A 67 0.87 -4.73 5.74
N ILE A 68 -0.12 -4.00 6.22
CA ILE A 68 -0.27 -2.56 6.04
C ILE A 68 0.18 -1.82 7.29
N LYS A 69 0.98 -0.76 7.05
CA LYS A 69 1.48 0.15 8.07
C LYS A 69 0.42 1.18 8.39
N THR A 70 -0.27 1.04 9.52
CA THR A 70 -1.40 1.88 9.95
C THR A 70 -1.06 2.84 11.07
N TRP A 71 0.19 3.31 11.13
CA TRP A 71 0.65 4.23 12.17
C TRP A 71 1.52 5.33 11.58
N GLY A 72 1.60 6.43 12.32
CA GLY A 72 2.49 7.55 11.99
C GLY A 72 2.01 8.29 10.76
N GLU A 73 2.92 8.53 9.81
CA GLU A 73 2.65 9.32 8.61
C GLU A 73 1.61 8.70 7.67
N ASN A 74 1.37 7.40 7.80
CA ASN A 74 0.50 6.66 6.89
C ASN A 74 -0.98 6.67 7.28
N GLU A 75 -1.36 7.05 8.50
CA GLU A 75 -2.73 6.85 9.01
C GLU A 75 -3.80 7.43 8.10
N GLN A 76 -3.61 8.68 7.65
CA GLN A 76 -4.56 9.36 6.77
C GLN A 76 -4.58 8.74 5.36
N VAL A 77 -3.42 8.33 4.85
CA VAL A 77 -3.27 7.67 3.55
C VAL A 77 -3.97 6.31 3.55
N ILE A 78 -3.81 5.51 4.61
CA ILE A 78 -4.46 4.21 4.72
C ILE A 78 -5.97 4.37 4.83
N ASN A 79 -6.47 5.37 5.55
CA ASN A 79 -7.90 5.63 5.63
C ASN A 79 -8.50 5.93 4.25
N ALA A 80 -7.83 6.77 3.44
CA ALA A 80 -8.25 7.04 2.07
C ALA A 80 -8.16 5.80 1.15
N LEU A 81 -7.14 4.96 1.33
CA LEU A 81 -6.99 3.70 0.58
C LEU A 81 -8.04 2.65 0.95
N ARG A 82 -8.53 2.68 2.20
CA ARG A 82 -9.58 1.75 2.67
C ARG A 82 -10.88 1.92 1.88
N GLU A 83 -11.13 3.11 1.35
CA GLU A 83 -12.27 3.40 0.48
C GLU A 83 -12.11 2.82 -0.93
N LYS A 84 -10.89 2.42 -1.33
CA LYS A 84 -10.56 1.82 -2.63
C LYS A 84 -10.80 0.32 -2.64
N THR A 85 -12.02 -0.08 -2.30
CA THR A 85 -12.43 -1.49 -2.15
C THR A 85 -12.31 -2.31 -3.44
N GLU A 86 -12.25 -1.65 -4.59
CA GLU A 86 -11.98 -2.21 -5.90
C GLU A 86 -10.51 -2.58 -6.14
N ILE A 87 -9.60 -2.08 -5.28
CA ILE A 87 -8.16 -2.33 -5.34
C ILE A 87 -7.71 -3.14 -4.12
N PHE A 88 -8.15 -2.73 -2.92
CA PHE A 88 -7.69 -3.27 -1.65
C PHE A 88 -8.85 -3.86 -0.85
N VAL A 89 -8.59 -4.99 -0.20
CA VAL A 89 -9.52 -5.62 0.74
C VAL A 89 -8.83 -5.73 2.09
N ASP A 90 -9.38 -5.02 3.06
CA ASP A 90 -9.06 -5.25 4.47
C ASP A 90 -9.67 -6.59 4.91
N THR A 91 -8.83 -7.52 5.37
CA THR A 91 -9.28 -8.85 5.79
C THR A 91 -9.92 -8.87 7.19
N GLY A 92 -9.87 -7.74 7.91
CA GLY A 92 -10.26 -7.63 9.31
C GLY A 92 -9.23 -8.23 10.29
N ARG A 93 -8.19 -8.90 9.80
CA ARG A 93 -7.12 -9.47 10.64
C ARG A 93 -6.04 -8.44 10.93
N ARG A 94 -5.44 -8.56 12.11
CA ARG A 94 -4.49 -7.62 12.70
C ARG A 94 -3.35 -8.39 13.35
N VAL A 95 -2.15 -7.80 13.35
CA VAL A 95 -0.96 -8.37 13.98
C VAL A 95 -0.20 -7.29 14.73
N ASP A 96 0.03 -7.52 16.02
CA ASP A 96 0.93 -6.67 16.80
C ASP A 96 2.36 -6.85 16.30
N VAL A 97 2.94 -5.74 15.82
CA VAL A 97 4.33 -5.69 15.35
C VAL A 97 5.28 -5.28 16.48
N SER A 98 4.75 -4.57 17.48
CA SER A 98 5.39 -4.20 18.74
C SER A 98 4.30 -3.85 19.76
N ASP A 99 4.70 -3.52 20.99
CA ASP A 99 3.76 -3.06 22.04
C ASP A 99 3.07 -1.72 21.72
N LEU A 100 3.53 -1.02 20.67
CA LEU A 100 3.05 0.32 20.29
C LEU A 100 2.39 0.37 18.91
N ALA A 101 2.42 -0.72 18.14
CA ALA A 101 1.96 -0.72 16.77
C ALA A 101 1.34 -2.06 16.37
N THR A 102 0.21 -1.97 15.69
CA THR A 102 -0.51 -3.09 15.11
C THR A 102 -0.59 -2.88 13.61
N ALA A 103 -0.17 -3.87 12.83
CA ALA A 103 -0.33 -3.88 11.37
C ALA A 103 -1.65 -4.55 11.00
N GLU A 104 -2.27 -4.05 9.93
CA GLU A 104 -3.42 -4.70 9.33
C GLU A 104 -2.97 -5.72 8.28
N ILE A 105 -3.77 -6.77 8.07
CA ILE A 105 -3.54 -7.71 6.96
C ILE A 105 -4.52 -7.40 5.86
N TRP A 106 -4.02 -6.96 4.71
CA TRP A 106 -4.81 -6.67 3.53
C TRP A 106 -4.41 -7.61 2.38
N ARG A 107 -5.25 -7.63 1.35
CA ARG A 107 -4.97 -8.25 0.05
C ARG A 107 -5.46 -7.35 -1.07
N PHE A 108 -5.11 -7.68 -2.29
CA PHE A 108 -5.78 -7.08 -3.44
C PHE A 108 -7.20 -7.63 -3.60
N ALA A 109 -8.09 -6.79 -4.14
CA ALA A 109 -9.43 -7.19 -4.53
C ALA A 109 -9.39 -8.19 -5.70
N ASP A 110 -10.47 -8.96 -5.83
CA ASP A 110 -10.57 -9.96 -6.88
C ASP A 110 -10.63 -9.27 -8.25
N GLY A 111 -9.80 -9.69 -9.20
CA GLY A 111 -9.70 -9.09 -10.53
C GLY A 111 -8.62 -8.01 -10.68
N VAL A 112 -7.96 -7.60 -9.59
CA VAL A 112 -6.75 -6.77 -9.67
C VAL A 112 -5.62 -7.61 -10.27
N ASN A 113 -5.14 -7.20 -11.45
CA ASN A 113 -3.94 -7.77 -12.03
C ASN A 113 -2.70 -7.11 -11.41
N VAL A 114 -2.02 -7.85 -10.53
CA VAL A 114 -0.82 -7.37 -9.83
C VAL A 114 0.34 -7.09 -10.81
N ASP A 115 0.30 -7.61 -12.04
CA ASP A 115 1.31 -7.31 -13.06
C ASP A 115 1.15 -5.92 -13.67
N ASP A 116 -0.04 -5.33 -13.59
CA ASP A 116 -0.29 -3.93 -13.98
C ASP A 116 0.32 -2.96 -12.95
N ILE A 117 0.56 -3.44 -11.72
CA ILE A 117 1.33 -2.71 -10.71
C ILE A 117 2.81 -2.87 -11.06
N GLN A 118 3.37 -1.87 -11.71
CA GLN A 118 4.76 -1.92 -12.14
C GLN A 118 5.75 -1.88 -10.97
N ALA A 119 6.92 -2.48 -11.20
CA ALA A 119 8.05 -2.35 -10.28
C ALA A 119 8.51 -0.87 -10.18
N LEU A 120 9.06 -0.50 -9.02
CA LEU A 120 9.88 0.71 -8.88
C LEU A 120 11.13 0.67 -9.76
#